data_AF-A0A093LLN6-F1
#
_entry.id   AF-A0A093LLN6-F1
#
_cell.length_a   1.000
_cell.length_b   1.000
_cell.length_c   1.000
_cell.angle_alpha   90.00
_cell.angle_beta   90.00
_cell.angle_gamma   90.00
#
_symmetry.space_group_name_H-M   'P 1'
#
loop_
_entity.id
_entity.type
_entity.pdbx_description
1 polymer ?
#
loop_
_entity_poly.entity_id
_entity_poly.type
_entity_poly.pdbx_seq_one_letter_code
_entity_poly.pdbx_strand_id
1 'polypeptide(L)'
;EHHHLHLSSCHECLQLENSTIESVRFASAEDIPDLPDDGNSKLEEKNDDCLARGIKRLNLAGKPPNILIYLGSETAKVKFEQVKSVLEECLDTDSYTIYQLREEQVLQAPWVNNALLLIVATEEPISEENHKQFMNFLSKGGKILGFSSSFTFDGIQIKKRKNRLKTVCELVVSKMDSTEVKLNLLVSGCVFEEVMKDSTSKVKTLSRLNNADKDPVIVYLTYGDSGGEAVLSQAHFELDINSMDVQTEEDFNLLKISNTKRYEVLKEILVSLGLSCELNETPMLTPIYLLSSDEEIHLAFLKWLEGNVDAEGLRASSKVSLKFISSCESKMEITPSLMPVITEMESFSSEHFSLKTYQQNLQTKKLGKILLFAAVTTTTMNLLDG
;
A
#
# COMPACT_ATOMS: atom_id res chain seq x y z
N GLU A 1 -13.27 5.81 -48.10
CA GLU A 1 -13.92 6.40 -46.91
C GLU A 1 -13.25 5.87 -45.66
N HIS A 2 -12.33 6.65 -45.09
CA HIS A 2 -11.55 6.28 -43.92
C HIS A 2 -12.35 6.56 -42.66
N HIS A 3 -12.66 5.51 -41.89
CA HIS A 3 -13.22 5.65 -40.56
C HIS A 3 -12.06 5.80 -39.57
N HIS A 4 -11.80 7.04 -39.15
CA HIS A 4 -10.90 7.33 -38.05
C HIS A 4 -11.57 6.89 -36.74
N LEU A 5 -10.96 5.94 -36.04
CA LEU A 5 -11.28 5.63 -34.65
C LEU A 5 -10.84 6.82 -33.79
N HIS A 6 -11.81 7.65 -33.39
CA HIS A 6 -11.60 8.68 -32.39
C HIS A 6 -11.37 8.00 -31.03
N LEU A 7 -10.10 7.95 -30.60
CA LEU A 7 -9.76 7.80 -29.18
C LEU A 7 -10.09 9.12 -28.50
N SER A 8 -11.36 9.30 -28.13
CA SER A 8 -11.76 10.34 -27.18
C SER A 8 -11.27 9.92 -25.81
N SER A 9 -10.13 10.48 -25.36
CA SER A 9 -9.81 10.52 -23.95
C SER A 9 -10.93 11.29 -23.25
N CYS A 10 -11.77 10.58 -22.50
CA CYS A 10 -12.80 11.21 -21.69
C CYS A 10 -12.11 12.11 -20.66
N HIS A 11 -12.43 13.39 -20.70
CA HIS A 11 -11.95 14.37 -19.73
C HIS A 11 -12.36 14.00 -18.29
N GLU A 12 -13.41 13.18 -18.14
CA GLU A 12 -13.86 12.57 -16.87
C GLU A 12 -12.85 11.55 -16.29
N CYS A 13 -12.11 10.81 -17.11
CA CYS A 13 -11.10 9.85 -16.61
C CYS A 13 -9.88 10.56 -15.99
N LEU A 14 -9.50 11.72 -16.54
CA LEU A 14 -8.43 12.57 -15.99
C LEU A 14 -8.81 13.25 -14.68
N GLN A 15 -10.11 13.42 -14.40
CA GLN A 15 -10.56 13.92 -13.09
C GLN A 15 -10.60 12.81 -12.03
N LEU A 16 -10.83 11.54 -12.43
CA LEU A 16 -10.75 10.35 -11.58
C LEU A 16 -9.30 9.97 -11.18
N GLU A 17 -8.29 10.45 -11.91
CA GLU A 17 -6.88 10.39 -11.52
C GLU A 17 -6.55 11.27 -10.30
N ASN A 18 -7.45 12.18 -9.90
CA ASN A 18 -7.32 12.85 -8.61
C ASN A 18 -7.90 11.94 -7.52
N SER A 19 -7.03 11.48 -6.63
CA SER A 19 -7.26 10.60 -5.46
C SER A 19 -8.47 11.01 -4.59
N THR A 20 -9.68 10.71 -5.05
CA THR A 20 -10.92 11.02 -4.35
C THR A 20 -11.63 9.73 -3.91
N ILE A 21 -12.45 9.83 -2.87
CA ILE A 21 -13.25 8.71 -2.35
C ILE A 21 -14.20 8.11 -3.40
N GLU A 22 -14.54 8.87 -4.44
CA GLU A 22 -15.32 8.36 -5.57
C GLU A 22 -14.54 7.28 -6.34
N SER A 23 -13.22 7.41 -6.46
CA SER A 23 -12.37 6.36 -7.04
C SER A 23 -12.43 5.06 -6.22
N VAL A 24 -12.54 5.14 -4.90
CA VAL A 24 -12.77 3.96 -4.02
C VAL A 24 -14.14 3.33 -4.27
N ARG A 25 -15.17 4.15 -4.55
CA ARG A 25 -16.52 3.65 -4.89
C ARG A 25 -16.53 2.94 -6.25
N PHE A 26 -15.88 3.49 -7.26
CA PHE A 26 -15.79 2.88 -8.58
C PHE A 26 -14.92 1.62 -8.57
N ALA A 27 -13.88 1.56 -7.74
CA ALA A 27 -13.05 0.37 -7.58
C ALA A 27 -13.81 -0.85 -7.03
N SER A 28 -14.89 -0.63 -6.27
CA SER A 28 -15.71 -1.67 -5.63
C SER A 28 -17.00 -2.02 -6.38
N ALA A 29 -17.32 -1.35 -7.49
CA ALA A 29 -18.52 -1.64 -8.27
C ALA A 29 -18.35 -2.82 -9.25
N GLU A 30 -17.16 -3.42 -9.30
CA GLU A 30 -16.82 -4.58 -10.14
C GLU A 30 -16.88 -5.90 -9.34
N ASP A 31 -17.92 -6.09 -8.51
CA ASP A 31 -18.25 -7.42 -7.98
C ASP A 31 -18.74 -8.30 -9.15
N ILE A 32 -17.80 -8.97 -9.81
CA ILE A 32 -18.11 -10.03 -10.78
C ILE A 32 -18.72 -11.18 -9.98
N PRO A 33 -19.93 -11.67 -10.32
CA PRO A 33 -20.53 -12.79 -9.59
C PRO A 33 -19.64 -14.03 -9.69
N ASP A 34 -19.37 -14.64 -8.53
CA ASP A 34 -18.59 -15.87 -8.40
C ASP A 34 -19.14 -16.98 -9.33
N LEU A 35 -18.29 -17.48 -10.23
CA LEU A 35 -18.58 -18.68 -11.00
C LEU A 35 -18.47 -19.90 -10.06
N PRO A 36 -19.35 -20.92 -10.20
CA PRO A 36 -19.30 -22.10 -9.34
C PRO A 36 -18.03 -22.92 -9.62
N ASP A 37 -17.28 -23.19 -8.56
CA ASP A 37 -16.05 -23.99 -8.54
C ASP A 37 -16.42 -25.49 -8.53
N ASP A 38 -16.50 -26.10 -9.72
CA ASP A 38 -16.60 -27.55 -9.89
C ASP A 38 -15.19 -28.17 -9.90
N GLY A 39 -14.70 -28.61 -8.74
CA GLY A 39 -13.32 -29.09 -8.65
C GLY A 39 -12.95 -29.87 -7.39
N ASN A 40 -13.63 -30.99 -7.14
CA ASN A 40 -13.34 -31.94 -6.07
C ASN A 40 -11.87 -32.42 -6.05
N SER A 41 -11.08 -31.98 -5.05
CA SER A 41 -9.93 -32.75 -4.57
C SER A 41 -9.78 -32.63 -3.06
N LYS A 42 -9.94 -33.77 -2.37
CA LYS A 42 -9.62 -33.92 -0.95
C LYS A 42 -8.10 -34.05 -0.81
N LEU A 43 -7.47 -33.09 -0.15
CA LEU A 43 -6.16 -33.27 0.46
C LEU A 43 -6.25 -32.80 1.91
N GLU A 44 -6.09 -33.76 2.82
CA GLU A 44 -5.93 -33.53 4.25
C GLU A 44 -4.55 -32.92 4.50
N GLU A 45 -4.49 -31.68 4.99
CA GLU A 45 -3.28 -31.15 5.62
C GLU A 45 -3.55 -30.84 7.09
N LYS A 46 -2.63 -31.37 7.91
CA LYS A 46 -2.65 -31.35 9.36
C LYS A 46 -2.36 -29.95 9.90
N ASN A 47 -2.99 -29.68 11.05
CA ASN A 47 -2.79 -28.51 11.90
C ASN A 47 -1.32 -28.26 12.25
N ASP A 48 -0.79 -27.10 11.85
CA ASP A 48 -0.06 -26.17 12.72
C ASP A 48 0.14 -24.85 11.93
N ASP A 49 -0.55 -23.78 12.33
CA ASP A 49 -0.01 -22.41 12.49
C ASP A 49 -1.19 -21.41 12.69
N CYS A 50 -1.22 -20.73 13.82
CA CYS A 50 -2.40 -19.97 14.27
C CYS A 50 -2.27 -18.44 14.04
N LEU A 51 -1.34 -17.99 13.20
CA LEU A 51 -1.09 -16.55 12.95
C LEU A 51 -1.37 -16.06 11.52
N ALA A 52 -1.65 -16.96 10.57
CA ALA A 52 -1.84 -16.60 9.15
C ALA A 52 -3.30 -16.31 8.75
N ARG A 53 -4.28 -16.42 9.67
CA ARG A 53 -5.71 -16.40 9.32
C ARG A 53 -6.29 -14.99 9.09
N GLY A 54 -5.56 -13.92 9.44
CA GLY A 54 -6.03 -12.53 9.33
C GLY A 54 -5.84 -11.86 7.96
N ILE A 55 -5.07 -12.45 7.05
CA ILE A 55 -4.68 -11.83 5.78
C ILE A 55 -5.69 -12.12 4.64
N LYS A 56 -6.67 -13.00 4.85
CA LYS A 56 -7.70 -13.35 3.84
C LYS A 56 -8.84 -12.32 3.68
N ARG A 57 -8.51 -11.03 3.68
CA ARG A 57 -9.19 -10.03 2.84
C ARG A 57 -8.25 -9.66 1.70
N LEU A 58 -7.78 -10.67 0.96
CA LEU A 58 -7.06 -10.45 -0.28
C LEU A 58 -8.08 -9.93 -1.30
N ASN A 59 -7.83 -8.72 -1.80
CA ASN A 59 -8.52 -8.19 -2.97
C ASN A 59 -8.35 -9.20 -4.12
N LEU A 60 -9.41 -9.96 -4.42
CA LEU A 60 -9.49 -10.88 -5.56
C LEU A 60 -9.27 -10.17 -6.92
N ALA A 61 -9.31 -8.84 -6.93
CA ALA A 61 -9.19 -7.99 -8.11
C ALA A 61 -7.78 -7.43 -8.38
N GLY A 62 -6.74 -7.82 -7.62
CA GLY A 62 -5.36 -7.34 -7.85
C GLY A 62 -5.15 -5.84 -7.59
N LYS A 63 -6.12 -5.15 -6.96
CA LYS A 63 -6.00 -3.74 -6.57
C LYS A 63 -5.32 -3.62 -5.19
N PRO A 64 -4.40 -2.67 -4.99
CA PRO A 64 -3.77 -2.45 -3.68
C PRO A 64 -4.82 -2.03 -2.62
N PRO A 65 -4.66 -2.44 -1.35
CA PRO A 65 -5.56 -2.01 -0.27
C PRO A 65 -5.52 -0.49 -0.02
N ASN A 66 -6.65 0.06 0.44
CA ASN A 66 -6.80 1.51 0.65
C ASN A 66 -6.44 1.92 2.09
N ILE A 67 -5.69 3.01 2.24
CA ILE A 67 -5.43 3.72 3.48
C ILE A 67 -6.11 5.09 3.40
N LEU A 68 -6.86 5.46 4.43
CA LEU A 68 -7.57 6.73 4.48
C LEU A 68 -6.97 7.65 5.54
N ILE A 69 -6.83 8.94 5.23
CA ILE A 69 -6.36 9.96 6.17
C ILE A 69 -7.47 10.96 6.44
N TYR A 70 -7.93 11.02 7.69
CA TYR A 70 -8.90 12.00 8.18
C TYR A 70 -8.20 13.11 8.98
N LEU A 71 -8.42 14.35 8.58
CA LEU A 71 -7.77 15.55 9.15
C LEU A 71 -8.72 16.48 9.92
N GLY A 72 -9.98 16.08 10.13
CA GLY A 72 -10.99 16.96 10.74
C GLY A 72 -11.60 17.94 9.74
N SER A 73 -12.04 19.08 10.27
CA SER A 73 -12.73 20.14 9.51
C SER A 73 -11.77 21.01 8.69
N GLU A 74 -10.48 20.97 9.03
CA GLU A 74 -9.46 21.81 8.39
C GLU A 74 -8.97 21.21 7.06
N THR A 75 -9.18 21.94 5.96
CA THR A 75 -8.67 21.59 4.63
C THR A 75 -7.19 21.93 4.46
N ALA A 76 -6.32 21.43 5.34
CA ALA A 76 -4.89 21.64 5.23
C ALA A 76 -4.28 20.63 4.25
N LYS A 77 -4.30 20.95 2.94
CA LYS A 77 -3.58 20.15 1.91
C LYS A 77 -2.13 19.86 2.30
N VAL A 78 -1.47 20.84 2.94
CA VAL A 78 -0.08 20.70 3.43
C VAL A 78 0.05 19.57 4.45
N LYS A 79 -0.89 19.46 5.40
CA LYS A 79 -0.88 18.42 6.43
C LYS A 79 -1.16 17.03 5.83
N PHE A 80 -2.03 16.96 4.82
CA PHE A 80 -2.27 15.71 4.09
C PHE A 80 -0.99 15.22 3.40
N GLU A 81 -0.35 16.06 2.59
CA GLU A 81 0.88 15.69 1.89
C GLU A 81 2.01 15.33 2.87
N GLN A 82 2.08 16.02 4.02
CA GLN A 82 3.04 15.71 5.06
C GLN A 82 2.84 14.31 5.65
N VAL A 83 1.62 13.98 6.08
CA VAL A 83 1.29 12.66 6.63
C VAL A 83 1.53 11.59 5.55
N LYS A 84 1.11 11.87 4.31
CA LYS A 84 1.27 10.98 3.17
C LYS A 84 2.75 10.67 2.88
N SER A 85 3.61 11.69 2.80
CA SER A 85 5.05 11.52 2.57
C SER A 85 5.71 10.62 3.62
N VAL A 86 5.37 10.82 4.91
CA VAL A 86 5.91 9.99 5.99
C VAL A 86 5.45 8.53 5.86
N LEU A 87 4.22 8.29 5.43
CA LEU A 87 3.70 6.95 5.21
C LEU A 87 4.35 6.29 3.99
N GLU A 88 4.53 7.01 2.88
CA GLU A 88 5.18 6.50 1.68
C GLU A 88 6.65 6.10 1.94
N GLU A 89 7.34 6.78 2.87
CA GLU A 89 8.68 6.38 3.32
C GLU A 89 8.68 5.15 4.24
N CYS A 90 7.53 4.82 4.83
CA CYS A 90 7.39 3.69 5.75
C CYS A 90 6.86 2.43 5.08
N LEU A 91 5.91 2.58 4.16
CA LEU A 91 5.15 1.52 3.53
C LEU A 91 5.89 0.95 2.32
N ASP A 92 5.55 -0.28 1.96
CA ASP A 92 6.06 -0.90 0.76
C ASP A 92 5.57 -0.17 -0.51
N THR A 93 6.44 -0.09 -1.52
CA THR A 93 6.19 0.66 -2.76
C THR A 93 5.07 -0.01 -3.55
N ASP A 94 4.13 0.77 -4.07
CA ASP A 94 2.97 0.31 -4.86
C ASP A 94 2.03 -0.71 -4.18
N SER A 95 2.26 -1.01 -2.90
CA SER A 95 1.46 -1.98 -2.13
C SER A 95 0.15 -1.38 -1.57
N TYR A 96 0.03 -0.05 -1.48
CA TYR A 96 -1.11 0.62 -0.87
C TYR A 96 -1.52 1.88 -1.64
N THR A 97 -2.81 2.23 -1.58
CA THR A 97 -3.29 3.52 -2.09
C THR A 97 -3.78 4.41 -0.95
N ILE A 98 -3.24 5.62 -0.88
CA ILE A 98 -3.52 6.58 0.20
C ILE A 98 -4.49 7.66 -0.29
N TYR A 99 -5.61 7.84 0.41
CA TYR A 99 -6.63 8.84 0.11
C TYR A 99 -6.93 9.76 1.29
N GLN A 100 -7.34 10.99 1.01
CA GLN A 100 -7.90 11.88 2.02
C GLN A 100 -9.38 11.57 2.24
N LEU A 101 -9.79 11.34 3.48
CA LEU A 101 -11.20 11.23 3.90
C LEU A 101 -11.66 12.57 4.47
N ARG A 102 -12.53 13.28 3.75
CA ARG A 102 -13.10 14.54 4.23
C ARG A 102 -14.25 14.31 5.20
N GLU A 103 -14.53 15.31 6.03
CA GLU A 103 -15.58 15.23 7.04
C GLU A 103 -16.96 14.90 6.46
N GLU A 104 -17.31 15.48 5.32
CA GLU A 104 -18.60 15.25 4.67
C GLU A 104 -18.72 13.84 4.08
N GLN A 105 -17.58 13.15 3.89
CA GLN A 105 -17.49 11.82 3.28
C GLN A 105 -17.49 10.71 4.32
N VAL A 106 -17.24 11.01 5.60
CA VAL A 106 -17.22 10.00 6.68
C VAL A 106 -18.53 9.23 6.77
N LEU A 107 -19.66 9.92 6.60
CA LEU A 107 -20.99 9.31 6.66
C LEU A 107 -21.42 8.65 5.33
N GLN A 108 -20.64 8.79 4.27
CA GLN A 108 -20.97 8.26 2.95
C GLN A 108 -20.37 6.87 2.75
N ALA A 109 -21.16 5.95 2.19
CA ALA A 109 -20.63 4.67 1.70
C ALA A 109 -19.72 4.89 0.48
N PRO A 110 -18.73 4.03 0.18
CA PRO A 110 -18.52 2.67 0.74
C PRO A 110 -17.23 2.46 1.55
N TRP A 111 -16.54 3.53 1.95
CA TRP A 111 -15.15 3.45 2.44
C TRP A 111 -14.92 2.48 3.62
N VAL A 112 -15.89 2.34 4.52
CA VAL A 112 -15.83 1.47 5.71
C VAL A 112 -15.55 0.01 5.35
N ASN A 113 -16.00 -0.46 4.19
CA ASN A 113 -15.77 -1.84 3.76
C ASN A 113 -14.52 -1.99 2.87
N ASN A 114 -13.96 -0.88 2.39
CA ASN A 114 -12.92 -0.86 1.36
C ASN A 114 -11.58 -0.33 1.85
N ALA A 115 -11.52 0.16 3.10
CA ALA A 115 -10.30 0.62 3.73
C ALA A 115 -9.69 -0.44 4.63
N LEU A 116 -8.38 -0.58 4.57
CA LEU A 116 -7.59 -1.41 5.48
C LEU A 116 -7.31 -0.64 6.78
N LEU A 117 -6.85 0.60 6.65
CA LEU A 117 -6.41 1.47 7.74
C LEU A 117 -7.06 2.85 7.61
N LEU A 118 -7.54 3.38 8.72
CA LEU A 118 -7.94 4.78 8.87
C LEU A 118 -6.96 5.50 9.80
N ILE A 119 -6.33 6.55 9.28
CA ILE A 119 -5.46 7.43 10.04
C ILE A 119 -6.26 8.66 10.45
N VAL A 120 -6.31 8.92 11.76
CA VAL A 120 -6.99 10.09 12.33
C VAL A 120 -5.91 11.04 12.83
N ALA A 121 -5.74 12.19 12.18
CA ALA A 121 -4.69 13.16 12.49
C ALA A 121 -5.27 14.56 12.75
N THR A 122 -6.17 14.66 13.74
CA THR A 122 -6.76 15.92 14.16
C THR A 122 -6.87 16.05 15.67
N GLU A 123 -6.39 17.20 16.19
CA GLU A 123 -6.53 17.59 17.60
C GLU A 123 -7.94 18.14 17.89
N GLU A 124 -8.70 18.51 16.85
CA GLU A 124 -10.08 18.99 16.97
C GLU A 124 -11.02 17.87 17.44
N PRO A 125 -12.06 18.18 18.24
CA PRO A 125 -13.02 17.18 18.65
C PRO A 125 -13.77 16.62 17.43
N ILE A 126 -13.86 15.30 17.35
CA ILE A 126 -14.59 14.59 16.30
C ILE A 126 -16.09 14.60 16.65
N SER A 127 -16.94 14.90 15.66
CA SER A 127 -18.41 14.84 15.85
C SER A 127 -18.88 13.45 16.28
N GLU A 128 -19.98 13.39 17.02
CA GLU A 128 -20.51 12.12 17.54
C GLU A 128 -20.87 11.14 16.40
N GLU A 129 -21.37 11.66 15.29
CA GLU A 129 -21.73 10.87 14.12
C GLU A 129 -20.50 10.25 13.45
N ASN A 130 -19.41 11.02 13.31
CA ASN A 130 -18.16 10.54 12.73
C ASN A 130 -17.47 9.53 13.66
N HIS A 131 -17.48 9.81 14.96
CA HIS A 131 -16.97 8.89 15.97
C HIS A 131 -17.70 7.54 15.90
N LYS A 132 -19.03 7.56 15.80
CA LYS A 132 -19.84 6.35 15.64
C LYS A 132 -19.49 5.56 14.37
N GLN A 133 -19.18 6.24 13.27
CA GLN A 133 -18.72 5.57 12.05
C GLN A 133 -17.32 4.95 12.21
N PHE A 134 -16.40 5.61 12.91
CA PHE A 134 -15.08 5.04 13.21
C PHE A 134 -15.21 3.79 14.10
N MET A 135 -16.12 3.81 15.07
CA MET A 135 -16.45 2.62 15.86
C MET A 135 -17.09 1.50 15.03
N ASN A 136 -17.97 1.84 14.09
CA ASN A 136 -18.53 0.88 13.14
C ASN A 136 -17.44 0.23 12.27
N PHE A 137 -16.46 1.01 11.81
CA PHE A 137 -15.30 0.50 11.08
C PHE A 137 -14.48 -0.48 11.91
N LEU A 138 -14.15 -0.13 13.17
CA LEU A 138 -13.47 -1.05 14.10
C LEU A 138 -14.29 -2.33 14.34
N SER A 139 -15.61 -2.23 14.51
CA SER A 139 -16.49 -3.39 14.75
C SER A 139 -16.47 -4.44 13.63
N LYS A 140 -16.09 -4.03 12.42
CA LYS A 140 -15.97 -4.87 11.22
C LYS A 140 -14.56 -5.41 10.99
N GLY A 141 -13.65 -5.24 11.96
CA GLY A 141 -12.25 -5.62 11.86
C GLY A 141 -11.37 -4.58 11.15
N GLY A 142 -11.84 -3.34 11.02
CA GLY A 142 -11.04 -2.22 10.53
C GLY A 142 -9.95 -1.83 11.53
N LYS A 143 -8.96 -1.08 11.05
CA LYS A 143 -7.79 -0.67 11.86
C LYS A 143 -7.66 0.83 11.92
N ILE A 144 -7.36 1.39 13.09
CA ILE A 144 -7.23 2.85 13.27
C ILE A 144 -5.85 3.21 13.81
N LEU A 145 -5.22 4.22 13.22
CA LEU A 145 -4.01 4.84 13.75
C LEU A 145 -4.27 6.32 14.04
N GLY A 146 -4.15 6.73 15.31
CA GLY A 146 -4.32 8.11 15.74
C GLY A 146 -2.98 8.84 15.84
N PHE A 147 -2.78 9.92 15.08
CA PHE A 147 -1.63 10.82 15.20
C PHE A 147 -2.04 12.10 15.92
N SER A 148 -1.59 12.24 17.17
CA SER A 148 -1.94 13.36 18.04
C SER A 148 -3.44 13.71 18.00
N SER A 149 -4.28 12.68 17.98
CA SER A 149 -5.71 12.85 17.72
C SER A 149 -6.52 13.03 19.00
N SER A 150 -7.68 13.68 18.88
CA SER A 150 -8.71 13.71 19.92
C SER A 150 -9.52 12.41 20.04
N PHE A 151 -9.40 11.51 19.05
CA PHE A 151 -10.11 10.23 19.01
C PHE A 151 -9.72 9.33 20.18
N THR A 152 -10.74 8.82 20.88
CA THR A 152 -10.60 7.85 21.97
C THR A 152 -11.82 6.94 22.04
N PHE A 153 -11.65 5.75 22.62
CA PHE A 153 -12.72 4.81 22.90
C PHE A 153 -12.31 3.87 24.04
N ASP A 154 -13.24 3.00 24.47
CA ASP A 154 -13.00 1.93 25.45
C ASP A 154 -12.44 2.40 26.81
N GLY A 155 -12.99 3.49 27.35
CA GLY A 155 -12.65 4.00 28.68
C GLY A 155 -11.33 4.78 28.77
N ILE A 156 -10.64 4.97 27.64
CA ILE A 156 -9.45 5.83 27.55
C ILE A 156 -9.88 7.28 27.38
N GLN A 157 -9.28 8.16 28.17
CA GLN A 157 -9.45 9.61 28.08
C GLN A 157 -8.13 10.31 27.82
N ILE A 158 -8.20 11.49 27.24
CA ILE A 158 -7.05 12.36 27.00
C ILE A 158 -6.99 13.40 28.12
N LYS A 159 -5.88 13.41 28.86
CA LYS A 159 -5.60 14.37 29.92
C LYS A 159 -4.57 15.39 29.45
N LYS A 160 -4.91 16.68 29.56
CA LYS A 160 -3.97 17.77 29.27
C LYS A 160 -2.95 17.93 30.39
N ARG A 161 -1.66 18.01 30.05
CA ARG A 161 -0.57 18.24 31.01
C ARG A 161 -0.56 19.72 31.44
N LYS A 162 -0.27 19.97 32.72
CA LYS A 162 -0.15 21.33 33.26
C LYS A 162 1.06 22.03 32.61
N ASN A 163 0.83 23.12 31.88
CA ASN A 163 1.83 24.07 31.35
C ASN A 163 2.81 23.58 30.26
N ARG A 164 2.46 22.61 29.40
CA ARG A 164 3.27 22.25 28.22
C ARG A 164 2.40 22.04 26.99
N LEU A 165 2.32 23.08 26.15
CA LEU A 165 1.83 22.94 24.77
C LEU A 165 3.00 22.47 23.91
N LYS A 166 2.79 21.44 23.08
CA LYS A 166 3.72 20.93 22.05
C LYS A 166 5.21 21.05 22.43
N THR A 167 5.70 20.09 23.22
CA THR A 167 7.11 20.07 23.66
C THR A 167 7.80 18.78 23.22
N VAL A 168 9.08 18.86 22.89
CA VAL A 168 9.90 17.66 22.69
C VAL A 168 10.07 16.95 24.03
N CYS A 169 9.78 15.66 24.04
CA CYS A 169 9.91 14.81 25.23
C CYS A 169 10.59 13.50 24.85
N GLU A 170 11.40 12.98 25.76
CA GLU A 170 11.93 11.63 25.63
C GLU A 170 10.83 10.61 25.96
N LEU A 171 10.62 9.69 25.03
CA LEU A 171 9.67 8.60 25.09
C LEU A 171 10.42 7.29 25.25
N VAL A 172 9.86 6.40 26.05
CA VAL A 172 10.26 4.99 26.15
C VAL A 172 9.18 4.18 25.44
N VAL A 173 9.54 3.52 24.34
CA VAL A 173 8.64 2.68 23.54
C VAL A 173 8.99 1.23 23.80
N SER A 174 7.99 0.43 24.17
CA SER A 174 8.14 -1.01 24.32
C SER A 174 7.81 -1.71 23.00
N LYS A 175 8.83 -2.35 22.42
CA LYS A 175 8.71 -3.13 21.19
C LYS A 175 7.93 -4.44 21.40
N MET A 176 7.61 -5.12 20.30
CA MET A 176 6.99 -6.45 20.34
C MET A 176 7.86 -7.51 21.02
N ASP A 177 9.19 -7.43 20.84
CA ASP A 177 10.18 -8.34 21.43
C ASP A 177 10.48 -8.02 22.90
N SER A 178 9.71 -7.10 23.52
CA SER A 178 9.89 -6.59 24.89
C SER A 178 11.17 -5.78 25.11
N THR A 179 11.87 -5.38 24.05
CA THR A 179 12.95 -4.40 24.16
C THR A 179 12.40 -2.98 24.27
N GLU A 180 13.15 -2.08 24.91
CA GLU A 180 12.77 -0.69 25.04
C GLU A 180 13.63 0.21 24.15
N VAL A 181 12.98 1.05 23.36
CA VAL A 181 13.63 2.10 22.56
C VAL A 181 13.35 3.46 23.17
N LYS A 182 14.40 4.23 23.36
CA LYS A 182 14.33 5.64 23.75
C LYS A 182 14.53 6.54 22.54
N LEU A 183 13.59 7.46 22.36
CA LEU A 183 13.62 8.47 21.30
C LEU A 183 12.96 9.76 21.78
N ASN A 184 13.37 10.89 21.21
CA ASN A 184 12.75 12.18 21.46
C ASN A 184 11.76 12.49 20.34
N LEU A 185 10.52 12.83 20.69
CA LEU A 185 9.48 13.25 19.76
C LEU A 185 8.73 14.46 20.30
N LEU A 186 8.12 15.21 19.38
CA LEU A 186 7.18 16.26 19.73
C LEU A 186 5.88 15.60 20.25
N VAL A 187 5.42 16.00 21.43
CA VAL A 187 4.19 15.49 22.05
C VAL A 187 3.16 16.60 22.14
N SER A 188 1.89 16.29 21.85
CA SER A 188 0.77 17.23 21.78
C SER A 188 0.54 18.09 23.05
N GLY A 189 1.10 17.66 24.18
CA GLY A 189 0.84 18.22 25.50
C GLY A 189 -0.22 17.44 26.28
N CYS A 190 -0.74 16.36 25.69
CA CYS A 190 -1.69 15.46 26.33
C CYS A 190 -1.11 14.06 26.56
N VAL A 191 -1.72 13.31 27.47
CA VAL A 191 -1.40 11.91 27.79
C VAL A 191 -2.69 11.13 27.92
N PHE A 192 -2.62 9.80 27.81
CA PHE A 192 -3.79 8.94 28.00
C PHE A 192 -4.00 8.62 29.49
N GLU A 193 -5.26 8.46 29.88
CA GLU A 193 -5.66 8.03 31.23
C GLU A 193 -6.79 7.01 31.08
N GLU A 194 -6.63 5.85 31.72
CA GLU A 194 -7.64 4.80 31.75
C GLU A 194 -8.57 5.06 32.94
N VAL A 195 -9.83 5.43 32.65
CA VAL A 195 -10.77 5.87 33.70
C VAL A 195 -11.53 4.70 34.32
N MET A 196 -11.76 3.62 33.57
CA MET A 196 -12.46 2.43 34.05
C MET A 196 -11.71 1.18 33.61
N LYS A 197 -11.19 0.41 34.58
CA LYS A 197 -10.70 -0.95 34.34
C LYS A 197 -11.88 -1.91 34.32
N ASP A 198 -12.73 -1.81 33.31
CA ASP A 198 -13.69 -2.89 33.06
C ASP A 198 -12.92 -4.09 32.49
N SER A 199 -13.21 -5.30 32.99
CA SER A 199 -12.43 -6.52 32.77
C SER A 199 -12.34 -7.01 31.31
N THR A 200 -12.91 -6.27 30.37
CA THR A 200 -12.99 -6.60 28.93
C THR A 200 -12.08 -5.75 28.05
N SER A 201 -11.65 -4.55 28.48
CA SER A 201 -10.78 -3.69 27.67
C SER A 201 -9.32 -4.16 27.76
N LYS A 202 -8.77 -4.62 26.64
CA LYS A 202 -7.36 -5.02 26.54
C LYS A 202 -6.52 -3.83 26.11
N VAL A 203 -6.43 -2.81 26.96
CA VAL A 203 -5.55 -1.67 26.71
C VAL A 203 -4.10 -2.07 26.98
N LYS A 204 -3.25 -1.98 25.95
CA LYS A 204 -1.81 -2.18 26.09
C LYS A 204 -1.10 -0.84 25.91
N THR A 205 -0.37 -0.38 26.91
CA THR A 205 0.52 0.78 26.73
C THR A 205 1.74 0.39 25.90
N LEU A 206 1.94 1.06 24.76
CA LEU A 206 3.12 0.88 23.91
C LEU A 206 4.23 1.86 24.23
N SER A 207 3.90 3.07 24.69
CA SER A 207 4.92 4.07 25.03
C SER A 207 4.54 4.94 26.22
N ARG A 208 5.56 5.33 26.98
CA ARG A 208 5.45 6.20 28.16
C ARG A 208 6.44 7.35 28.06
N LEU A 209 6.10 8.50 28.65
CA LEU A 209 7.07 9.57 28.90
C LEU A 209 8.17 9.07 29.83
N ASN A 210 9.41 9.48 29.58
CA ASN A 210 10.48 9.34 30.56
C ASN A 210 10.37 10.42 31.66
N ASN A 211 9.27 10.39 32.41
CA ASN A 211 9.03 11.23 33.58
C ASN A 211 8.77 10.37 34.83
N ALA A 212 8.65 11.01 35.99
CA ALA A 212 8.43 10.31 37.26
C ALA A 212 7.13 9.47 37.24
N ASP A 213 6.08 9.99 36.62
CA ASP A 213 4.75 9.37 36.57
C ASP A 213 4.62 8.27 35.49
N LYS A 214 5.58 8.20 34.55
CA LYS A 214 5.58 7.31 33.38
C LYS A 214 4.25 7.34 32.61
N ASP A 215 3.78 8.56 32.34
CA ASP A 215 2.48 8.80 31.70
C ASP A 215 2.41 8.12 30.31
N PRO A 216 1.32 7.43 29.96
CA PRO A 216 1.19 6.75 28.68
C PRO A 216 0.93 7.74 27.54
N VAL A 217 1.69 7.59 26.46
CA VAL A 217 1.63 8.46 25.27
C VAL A 217 1.15 7.70 24.04
N ILE A 218 1.44 6.40 23.97
CA ILE A 218 0.97 5.54 22.89
C ILE A 218 0.27 4.33 23.52
N VAL A 219 -0.95 4.06 23.09
CA VAL A 219 -1.77 2.94 23.54
C VAL A 219 -2.25 2.12 22.36
N TYR A 220 -2.30 0.81 22.53
CA TYR A 220 -2.89 -0.15 21.62
C TYR A 220 -4.17 -0.69 22.26
N LEU A 221 -5.21 -0.77 21.44
CA LEU A 221 -6.57 -1.12 21.81
C LEU A 221 -7.11 -2.17 20.84
N THR A 222 -7.97 -3.04 21.35
CA THR A 222 -8.72 -4.01 20.54
C THR A 222 -10.20 -3.75 20.70
N TYR A 223 -10.98 -3.96 19.65
CA TYR A 223 -12.40 -3.68 19.66
C TYR A 223 -13.20 -4.75 18.93
N GLY A 224 -14.22 -5.28 19.62
CA GLY A 224 -15.13 -6.29 19.11
C GLY A 224 -14.47 -7.64 18.84
N ASP A 225 -15.29 -8.62 18.43
CA ASP A 225 -14.83 -9.99 18.16
C ASP A 225 -14.31 -10.18 16.72
N SER A 226 -14.54 -9.18 15.85
CA SER A 226 -14.12 -9.18 14.44
C SER A 226 -12.64 -8.82 14.23
N GLY A 227 -11.86 -8.64 15.31
CA GLY A 227 -10.45 -8.29 15.24
C GLY A 227 -10.17 -6.82 14.91
N GLY A 228 -11.01 -5.89 15.38
CA GLY A 228 -10.75 -4.46 15.24
C GLY A 228 -9.56 -4.04 16.13
N GLU A 229 -8.65 -3.25 15.58
CA GLU A 229 -7.42 -2.83 16.27
C GLU A 229 -7.23 -1.32 16.15
N ALA A 230 -6.73 -0.68 17.20
CA ALA A 230 -6.34 0.73 17.13
C ALA A 230 -5.05 1.02 17.89
N VAL A 231 -4.20 1.86 17.31
CA VAL A 231 -3.08 2.48 18.00
C VAL A 231 -3.33 3.97 18.08
N LEU A 232 -3.39 4.52 19.29
CA LEU A 232 -3.58 5.95 19.52
C LEU A 232 -2.29 6.54 20.06
N SER A 233 -1.79 7.61 19.43
CA SER A 233 -0.57 8.31 19.82
C SER A 233 -0.85 9.77 20.14
N GLN A 234 -0.32 10.26 21.26
CA GLN A 234 -0.19 11.70 21.55
C GLN A 234 1.19 12.26 21.15
N ALA A 235 2.07 11.41 20.61
CA ALA A 235 3.31 11.83 19.95
C ALA A 235 3.05 12.06 18.46
N HIS A 236 3.67 13.09 17.91
CA HIS A 236 3.62 13.43 16.51
C HIS A 236 4.66 12.62 15.73
N PHE A 237 4.20 11.60 15.00
CA PHE A 237 5.04 10.83 14.08
C PHE A 237 5.02 11.41 12.67
N GLU A 238 3.96 12.15 12.35
CA GLU A 238 3.69 12.78 11.06
C GLU A 238 4.48 14.08 10.83
N LEU A 239 4.96 14.72 11.89
CA LEU A 239 5.66 16.00 11.77
C LEU A 239 7.12 15.81 11.35
N ASP A 240 7.54 16.65 10.39
CA ASP A 240 8.95 16.76 10.01
C ASP A 240 9.73 17.51 11.10
N ILE A 241 11.02 17.19 11.23
CA ILE A 241 11.98 17.84 12.10
C ILE A 241 12.06 19.35 11.81
N ASN A 242 11.78 19.76 10.56
CA ASN A 242 11.75 21.17 10.13
C ASN A 242 10.39 21.85 10.35
N SER A 243 9.46 21.23 11.08
CA SER A 243 8.17 21.86 11.38
C SER A 243 8.35 23.13 12.20
N MET A 244 7.48 24.13 11.96
CA MET A 244 7.50 25.41 12.67
C MET A 244 7.22 25.29 14.18
N ASP A 245 6.83 24.10 14.65
CA ASP A 245 6.56 23.80 16.05
C ASP A 245 7.85 23.55 16.86
N VAL A 246 9.01 23.38 16.21
CA VAL A 246 10.31 23.21 16.88
C VAL A 246 10.87 24.58 17.25
N GLN A 247 10.81 24.93 18.54
CA GLN A 247 11.12 26.29 19.00
C GLN A 247 12.60 26.53 19.33
N THR A 248 13.39 25.49 19.57
CA THR A 248 14.80 25.62 19.99
C THR A 248 15.75 24.78 19.14
N GLU A 249 17.01 25.24 19.03
CA GLU A 249 18.07 24.50 18.33
C GLU A 249 18.40 23.16 19.04
N GLU A 250 18.28 23.13 20.36
CA GLU A 250 18.43 21.91 21.16
C GLU A 250 17.36 20.87 20.80
N ASP A 251 16.09 21.28 20.73
CA ASP A 251 14.97 20.43 20.33
C ASP A 251 15.15 19.88 18.91
N PHE A 252 15.59 20.74 17.98
CA PHE A 252 15.89 20.32 16.60
C PHE A 252 16.96 19.21 16.57
N ASN A 253 18.04 19.38 17.32
CA ASN A 253 19.12 18.39 17.39
C ASN A 253 18.63 17.06 17.99
N LEU A 254 17.80 17.10 19.04
CA LEU A 254 17.22 15.89 19.66
C LEU A 254 16.31 15.13 18.69
N LEU A 255 15.45 15.84 17.95
CA LEU A 255 14.57 15.26 16.94
C LEU A 255 15.36 14.67 15.78
N LYS A 256 16.40 15.38 15.31
CA LYS A 256 17.29 14.91 14.24
C LYS A 256 18.00 13.60 14.60
N ILE A 257 18.55 13.49 15.81
CA ILE A 257 19.20 12.26 16.29
C ILE A 257 18.18 11.13 16.43
N SER A 258 16.94 11.46 16.79
CA SER A 258 15.87 10.48 17.02
C SER A 258 15.14 10.08 15.74
N ASN A 259 15.41 10.72 14.59
CA ASN A 259 14.61 10.55 13.38
C ASN A 259 14.62 9.12 12.84
N THR A 260 15.79 8.46 12.81
CA THR A 260 15.87 7.05 12.38
C THR A 260 15.00 6.16 13.27
N LYS A 261 15.03 6.39 14.59
CA LYS A 261 14.20 5.65 15.55
C LYS A 261 12.71 6.00 15.42
N ARG A 262 12.37 7.23 15.00
CA ARG A 262 10.99 7.64 14.72
C ARG A 262 10.39 6.76 13.62
N TYR A 263 11.10 6.59 12.50
CA TYR A 263 10.67 5.71 11.41
C TYR A 263 10.64 4.24 11.82
N GLU A 264 11.62 3.78 12.59
CA GLU A 264 11.65 2.40 13.11
C GLU A 264 10.41 2.10 13.96
N VAL A 265 10.09 2.95 14.94
CA VAL A 265 8.90 2.80 15.79
C VAL A 265 7.61 2.92 14.97
N LEU A 266 7.55 3.86 14.01
CA LEU A 266 6.37 4.01 13.16
C LEU A 266 6.14 2.76 12.29
N LYS A 267 7.19 2.20 11.68
CA LYS A 267 7.12 0.94 10.92
C LYS A 267 6.63 -0.20 11.81
N GLU A 268 7.13 -0.33 13.04
CA GLU A 268 6.65 -1.35 13.98
C GLU A 268 5.16 -1.18 14.31
N ILE A 269 4.69 0.05 14.50
CA ILE A 269 3.27 0.34 14.72
C ILE A 269 2.44 -0.07 13.48
N LEU A 270 2.88 0.30 12.28
CA LEU A 270 2.19 -0.06 11.03
C LEU A 270 2.16 -1.59 10.82
N VAL A 271 3.27 -2.28 11.08
CA VAL A 271 3.34 -3.75 11.03
C VAL A 271 2.43 -4.39 12.09
N SER A 272 2.32 -3.80 13.28
CA SER A 272 1.37 -4.26 14.31
C SER A 272 -0.08 -4.16 13.86
N LEU A 273 -0.38 -3.18 12.99
CA LEU A 273 -1.66 -3.02 12.32
C LEU A 273 -1.72 -3.84 11.02
N GLY A 274 -0.79 -4.76 10.77
CA GLY A 274 -0.81 -5.67 9.62
C GLY A 274 -0.54 -5.02 8.27
N LEU A 275 0.17 -3.89 8.24
CA LEU A 275 0.70 -3.31 7.00
C LEU A 275 2.10 -3.87 6.71
N SER A 276 2.43 -3.96 5.42
CA SER A 276 3.76 -4.28 4.93
C SER A 276 4.61 -3.01 4.87
N CYS A 277 5.73 -3.04 5.59
CA CYS A 277 6.75 -1.99 5.61
C CYS A 277 8.10 -2.53 5.08
N GLU A 278 8.07 -3.67 4.39
CA GLU A 278 9.23 -4.24 3.74
C GLU A 278 9.67 -3.32 2.60
N LEU A 279 10.98 -3.12 2.47
CA LEU A 279 11.56 -2.49 1.29
C LEU A 279 11.61 -3.58 0.22
N ASN A 280 10.48 -3.87 -0.44
CA ASN A 280 10.56 -4.74 -1.60
C ASN A 280 11.30 -3.96 -2.69
N GLU A 281 12.46 -4.49 -3.10
CA GLU A 281 13.15 -3.97 -4.27
C GLU A 281 12.18 -4.05 -5.45
N THR A 282 12.04 -2.95 -6.20
CA THR A 282 11.26 -2.95 -7.43
C THR A 282 11.67 -4.17 -8.26
N PRO A 283 10.73 -5.08 -8.59
CA PRO A 283 11.09 -6.34 -9.23
C PRO A 283 11.83 -6.04 -10.53
N MET A 284 12.95 -6.74 -10.75
CA MET A 284 13.73 -6.53 -11.96
C MET A 284 12.89 -6.87 -13.19
N LEU A 285 12.95 -6.00 -14.20
CA LEU A 285 12.29 -6.23 -15.48
C LEU A 285 12.79 -7.55 -16.08
N THR A 286 11.86 -8.35 -16.59
CA THR A 286 12.18 -9.64 -17.20
C THR A 286 12.29 -9.51 -18.72
N PRO A 287 13.09 -10.36 -19.39
CA PRO A 287 13.14 -10.36 -20.85
C PRO A 287 11.77 -10.72 -21.44
N ILE A 288 11.56 -10.29 -22.67
CA ILE A 288 10.38 -10.68 -23.46
C ILE A 288 10.68 -12.01 -24.13
N TYR A 289 9.74 -12.94 -24.10
CA TYR A 289 9.79 -14.20 -24.83
C TYR A 289 8.87 -14.12 -26.05
N LEU A 290 9.42 -14.39 -27.22
CA LEU A 290 8.67 -14.58 -28.44
C LEU A 290 8.17 -16.02 -28.50
N LEU A 291 6.89 -16.22 -28.25
CA LEU A 291 6.25 -17.53 -28.22
C LEU A 291 5.34 -17.69 -29.43
N SER A 292 5.23 -18.91 -29.93
CA SER A 292 4.34 -19.24 -31.04
C SER A 292 3.46 -20.45 -30.73
N SER A 293 2.32 -20.52 -31.40
CA SER A 293 1.45 -21.70 -31.29
C SER A 293 1.98 -22.91 -32.03
N ASP A 294 2.82 -22.68 -33.04
CA ASP A 294 3.31 -23.69 -33.98
C ASP A 294 4.75 -23.31 -34.41
N GLU A 295 5.59 -24.33 -34.58
CA GLU A 295 6.99 -24.18 -34.98
C GLU A 295 7.14 -23.63 -36.41
N GLU A 296 6.27 -24.02 -37.34
CA GLU A 296 6.28 -23.49 -38.71
C GLU A 296 5.99 -21.98 -38.73
N ILE A 297 5.01 -21.55 -37.93
CA ILE A 297 4.67 -20.13 -37.79
C ILE A 297 5.82 -19.37 -37.13
N HIS A 298 6.47 -19.98 -36.14
CA HIS A 298 7.62 -19.40 -35.48
C HIS A 298 8.77 -19.18 -36.46
N LEU A 299 9.17 -20.20 -37.22
CA LEU A 299 10.24 -20.11 -38.21
C LEU A 299 9.91 -19.11 -39.33
N ALA A 300 8.66 -19.08 -39.80
CA ALA A 300 8.21 -18.11 -40.79
C ALA A 300 8.34 -16.67 -40.26
N PHE A 301 8.03 -16.44 -38.99
CA PHE A 301 8.17 -15.14 -38.36
C PHE A 301 9.64 -14.76 -38.14
N LEU A 302 10.50 -15.67 -37.68
CA LEU A 302 11.93 -15.41 -37.54
C LEU A 302 12.57 -15.03 -38.87
N LYS A 303 12.21 -15.72 -39.96
CA LYS A 303 12.67 -15.38 -41.31
C LYS A 303 12.21 -13.99 -41.75
N TRP A 304 10.98 -13.59 -41.41
CA TRP A 304 10.52 -12.23 -41.64
C TRP A 304 11.31 -11.21 -40.80
N LEU A 305 11.62 -11.57 -39.56
CA LEU A 305 12.32 -10.73 -38.60
C LEU A 305 13.76 -10.43 -39.03
N GLU A 306 14.48 -11.40 -39.61
CA GLU A 306 15.83 -11.21 -40.17
C GLU A 306 15.92 -10.06 -41.19
N GLY A 307 14.87 -9.82 -41.98
CA GLY A 307 14.82 -8.72 -42.94
C GLY A 307 14.42 -7.37 -42.34
N ASN A 308 14.21 -7.32 -41.03
CA ASN A 308 13.49 -6.26 -40.34
C ASN A 308 14.21 -5.75 -39.07
N VAL A 309 15.34 -6.35 -38.74
CA VAL A 309 16.25 -5.94 -37.66
C VAL A 309 17.59 -5.52 -38.24
N ASP A 310 18.39 -4.79 -37.48
CA ASP A 310 19.76 -4.48 -37.89
C ASP A 310 20.71 -5.68 -37.75
N ALA A 311 21.99 -5.47 -38.08
CA ALA A 311 23.02 -6.51 -38.01
C ALA A 311 23.25 -7.07 -36.60
N GLU A 312 22.80 -6.37 -35.55
CA GLU A 312 22.90 -6.78 -34.15
C GLU A 312 21.58 -7.35 -33.60
N GLY A 313 20.56 -7.52 -34.47
CA GLY A 313 19.24 -8.00 -34.07
C GLY A 313 18.40 -6.95 -33.35
N LEU A 314 18.79 -5.68 -33.38
CA LEU A 314 18.09 -4.59 -32.73
C LEU A 314 17.04 -3.98 -33.67
N ARG A 315 15.87 -3.72 -33.10
CA ARG A 315 14.84 -2.90 -33.72
C ARG A 315 14.55 -1.70 -32.83
N ALA A 316 15.09 -0.55 -33.24
CA ALA A 316 14.83 0.70 -32.57
C ALA A 316 13.43 1.24 -32.93
N SER A 317 12.74 1.77 -31.93
CA SER A 317 11.52 2.57 -32.07
C SER A 317 11.69 3.87 -31.27
N SER A 318 10.81 4.84 -31.50
CA SER A 318 10.82 6.12 -30.79
C SER A 318 10.67 5.99 -29.26
N LYS A 319 10.10 4.87 -28.77
CA LYS A 319 9.80 4.66 -27.35
C LYS A 319 10.58 3.51 -26.71
N VAL A 320 10.65 2.34 -27.35
CA VAL A 320 11.31 1.14 -26.82
C VAL A 320 12.10 0.48 -27.93
N SER A 321 13.35 0.12 -27.65
CA SER A 321 14.17 -0.68 -28.58
C SER A 321 14.10 -2.15 -28.21
N LEU A 322 13.82 -3.01 -29.18
CA LEU A 322 13.71 -4.46 -29.00
C LEU A 322 14.94 -5.15 -29.56
N LYS A 323 15.66 -5.90 -28.73
CA LYS A 323 16.85 -6.66 -29.16
C LYS A 323 16.52 -8.15 -29.26
N PHE A 324 16.41 -8.67 -30.47
CA PHE A 324 16.09 -10.08 -30.72
C PHE A 324 17.34 -10.94 -30.59
N ILE A 325 17.28 -11.94 -29.72
CA ILE A 325 18.39 -12.82 -29.35
C ILE A 325 17.90 -14.26 -29.25
N SER A 326 18.75 -15.24 -29.55
CA SER A 326 18.38 -16.65 -29.42
C SER A 326 18.16 -17.04 -27.97
N SER A 327 19.09 -16.70 -27.07
CA SER A 327 19.05 -17.10 -25.66
C SER A 327 19.46 -15.96 -24.73
N CYS A 328 19.02 -16.04 -23.46
CA CYS A 328 19.35 -15.04 -22.45
C CYS A 328 20.78 -15.26 -21.93
N GLU A 329 21.68 -14.33 -22.20
CA GLU A 329 22.99 -14.29 -21.53
C GLU A 329 22.84 -13.66 -20.13
N SER A 330 23.59 -14.17 -19.14
CA SER A 330 23.47 -13.78 -17.73
C SER A 330 23.90 -12.33 -17.38
N LYS A 331 24.14 -11.47 -18.38
CA LYS A 331 24.61 -10.09 -18.23
C LYS A 331 23.91 -9.11 -19.20
N MET A 332 22.68 -9.37 -19.58
CA MET A 332 21.93 -8.41 -20.40
C MET A 332 21.28 -7.34 -19.54
N GLU A 333 21.51 -6.08 -19.91
CA GLU A 333 20.86 -4.93 -19.30
C GLU A 333 19.42 -4.85 -19.83
N ILE A 334 18.45 -4.96 -18.93
CA ILE A 334 17.03 -4.84 -19.25
C ILE A 334 16.56 -3.51 -18.68
N THR A 335 16.20 -2.58 -19.57
CA THR A 335 15.74 -1.25 -19.17
C THR A 335 14.42 -0.92 -19.87
N PRO A 336 13.60 -0.01 -19.33
CA PRO A 336 12.36 0.39 -19.98
C PRO A 336 12.53 0.89 -21.43
N SER A 337 13.73 1.33 -21.82
CA SER A 337 14.06 1.77 -23.18
C SER A 337 14.72 0.69 -24.06
N LEU A 338 15.23 -0.39 -23.47
CA LEU A 338 15.87 -1.50 -24.18
C LEU A 338 15.44 -2.85 -23.59
N MET A 339 14.66 -3.59 -24.38
CA MET A 339 14.09 -4.88 -23.98
C MET A 339 14.64 -6.01 -24.85
N PRO A 340 15.32 -7.01 -24.28
CA PRO A 340 15.68 -8.21 -25.02
C PRO A 340 14.45 -9.07 -25.30
N VAL A 341 14.37 -9.59 -26.52
CA VAL A 341 13.35 -10.53 -26.98
C VAL A 341 14.01 -11.87 -27.30
N ILE A 342 13.79 -12.85 -26.43
CA ILE A 342 14.30 -14.21 -26.57
C ILE A 342 13.45 -14.94 -27.61
N THR A 343 14.09 -15.43 -28.66
CA THR A 343 13.42 -16.12 -29.77
C THR A 343 13.37 -17.63 -29.59
N GLU A 344 14.27 -18.23 -28.80
CA GLU A 344 14.31 -19.68 -28.61
C GLU A 344 13.22 -20.17 -27.63
N MET A 345 12.23 -20.89 -28.16
CA MET A 345 11.08 -21.37 -27.38
C MET A 345 11.44 -22.47 -26.36
N GLU A 346 12.47 -23.28 -26.62
CA GLU A 346 12.87 -24.39 -25.73
C GLU A 346 13.35 -23.92 -24.35
N SER A 347 13.81 -22.67 -24.27
CA SER A 347 14.30 -22.06 -23.03
C SER A 347 13.19 -21.53 -22.12
N PHE A 348 11.94 -21.49 -22.60
CA PHE A 348 10.85 -20.83 -21.89
C PHE A 348 10.24 -21.69 -20.77
N SER A 349 10.22 -21.13 -19.56
CA SER A 349 9.48 -21.65 -18.41
C SER A 349 8.92 -20.49 -17.59
N SER A 350 7.69 -20.62 -17.10
CA SER A 350 7.03 -19.60 -16.27
C SER A 350 6.03 -20.24 -15.32
N GLU A 351 5.96 -19.73 -14.09
CA GLU A 351 4.94 -20.09 -13.09
C GLU A 351 3.59 -19.42 -13.38
N HIS A 352 3.60 -18.29 -14.09
CA HIS A 352 2.42 -17.47 -14.34
C HIS A 352 1.76 -17.72 -15.70
N PHE A 353 2.50 -18.30 -16.66
CA PHE A 353 2.01 -18.53 -18.01
C PHE A 353 2.41 -19.91 -18.56
N SER A 354 1.41 -20.65 -19.06
CA SER A 354 1.60 -21.92 -19.75
C SER A 354 1.22 -21.80 -21.21
N LEU A 355 2.23 -21.83 -22.09
CA LEU A 355 2.05 -21.82 -23.54
C LEU A 355 1.16 -23.00 -24.00
N LYS A 356 1.33 -24.16 -23.37
CA LYS A 356 0.53 -25.36 -23.66
C LYS A 356 -0.96 -25.13 -23.38
N THR A 357 -1.28 -24.55 -22.22
CA THR A 357 -2.67 -24.24 -21.85
C THR A 357 -3.25 -23.18 -22.78
N TYR A 358 -2.48 -22.13 -23.11
CA TYR A 358 -2.89 -21.10 -24.05
C TYR A 358 -3.22 -21.70 -25.44
N GLN A 359 -2.34 -22.54 -25.97
CA GLN A 359 -2.54 -23.20 -27.27
C GLN A 359 -3.79 -24.07 -27.32
N GLN A 360 -4.07 -24.84 -26.26
CA GLN A 360 -5.26 -25.69 -26.17
C GLN A 360 -6.57 -24.90 -26.24
N ASN A 361 -6.57 -23.66 -25.74
CA ASN A 361 -7.74 -22.80 -25.71
C ASN A 361 -7.80 -21.83 -26.91
N LEU A 362 -6.77 -21.79 -27.77
CA LEU A 362 -6.69 -20.87 -28.89
C LEU A 362 -7.57 -21.30 -30.07
N GLN A 363 -8.77 -20.74 -30.17
CA GLN A 363 -9.75 -21.06 -31.23
C GLN A 363 -9.57 -20.26 -32.52
N THR A 364 -8.80 -19.19 -32.48
CA THR A 364 -8.55 -18.32 -33.63
C THR A 364 -7.62 -18.99 -34.64
N LYS A 365 -7.87 -18.74 -35.93
CA LYS A 365 -7.04 -19.29 -37.01
C LYS A 365 -5.78 -18.46 -37.30
N LYS A 366 -5.85 -17.14 -37.14
CA LYS A 366 -4.77 -16.20 -37.50
C LYS A 366 -4.27 -15.35 -36.33
N LEU A 367 -5.19 -14.84 -35.50
CA LEU A 367 -4.84 -13.97 -34.37
C LEU A 367 -4.30 -14.79 -33.19
N GLY A 368 -3.34 -14.24 -32.44
CA GLY A 368 -2.83 -14.86 -31.22
C GLY A 368 -1.92 -16.07 -31.44
N LYS A 369 -1.45 -16.30 -32.67
CA LYS A 369 -0.52 -17.38 -33.03
C LYS A 369 0.94 -17.04 -32.70
N ILE A 370 1.23 -15.76 -32.49
CA ILE A 370 2.51 -15.22 -32.05
C ILE A 370 2.22 -14.36 -30.82
N LEU A 371 3.02 -14.51 -29.78
CA LEU A 371 2.90 -13.81 -28.51
C LEU A 371 4.25 -13.23 -28.10
N LEU A 372 4.18 -12.09 -27.43
CA LEU A 372 5.27 -11.54 -26.64
C LEU A 372 4.86 -11.66 -25.18
N PHE A 373 5.62 -12.43 -24.40
CA PHE A 373 5.36 -12.63 -22.97
C PHE A 373 6.53 -12.10 -22.15
N ALA A 374 6.24 -11.28 -21.15
CA ALA A 374 7.20 -10.89 -20.11
C ALA A 374 6.47 -10.96 -18.76
N ALA A 375 7.15 -11.49 -17.74
CA ALA A 375 6.55 -11.68 -16.42
C ALA A 375 6.51 -10.37 -15.63
N VAL A 376 7.54 -9.54 -15.76
CA VAL A 376 7.65 -8.22 -15.13
C VAL A 376 7.93 -7.17 -16.22
N THR A 377 6.99 -6.25 -16.41
CA THR A 377 7.11 -5.08 -17.31
C THR A 377 6.67 -3.81 -16.61
N THR A 378 6.91 -2.65 -17.22
CA THR A 378 6.29 -1.41 -16.78
C THR A 378 4.77 -1.46 -17.00
N THR A 379 4.01 -0.68 -16.21
CA THR A 379 2.53 -0.63 -16.24
C THR A 379 1.97 -0.22 -17.60
N THR A 380 2.69 0.60 -18.35
CA THR A 380 2.39 0.95 -19.74
C THR A 380 3.65 0.83 -20.58
N MET A 381 3.61 0.04 -21.65
CA MET A 381 4.73 -0.11 -22.59
C MET A 381 4.23 -0.08 -24.04
N ASN A 382 4.71 0.88 -24.82
CA ASN A 382 4.44 0.96 -26.25
C ASN A 382 5.55 0.21 -26.99
N LEU A 383 5.27 -1.03 -27.40
CA LEU A 383 6.24 -1.91 -28.04
C LEU A 383 6.55 -1.54 -29.51
N LEU A 384 5.62 -0.89 -30.20
CA LEU A 384 5.73 -0.57 -31.62
C LEU A 384 5.18 0.85 -31.86
N ASP A 385 5.80 1.57 -32.80
CA ASP A 385 5.25 2.80 -33.36
C ASP A 385 4.12 2.38 -34.33
N GLY A 386 2.87 2.67 -33.94
CA GLY A 386 1.65 2.25 -34.66
C GLY A 386 1.45 2.91 -36.02
#